data_AF-A0A4P9XNR9-F1
#
_entry.id   AF-A0A4P9XNR9-F1
#
_cell.length_a   1.000
_cell.length_b   1.000
_cell.length_c   1.000
_cell.angle_alpha   90.00
_cell.angle_beta   90.00
_cell.angle_gamma   90.00
#
_symmetry.space_group_name_H-M   'P 1'
#
loop_
_entity.id
_entity.type
_entity.pdbx_description
1 polymer ?
#
loop_
_entity_poly.entity_id
_entity_poly.type
_entity_poly.pdbx_seq_one_letter_code
_entity_poly.pdbx_strand_id
1 'polypeptide(L)'
;MGTPLSRSWSDSSRGSTPTGSRSKTRGSASGSTGSGEDCRRDGPRYRNNAIMRIITKRGNKRSEEEVVLEPLSDPIPAVDPLISHHYLMTTITGSARMAPIDEPKRVLDVGASCPVWMMELAEELPNTQFFGLDTKPMPDDVILPLNCTFTTFNLRGVPRIPYPDSHFDYVRHRLLNIAVPLESQQYYINECVRTTAWGGWVEICQSLGSPGQQGEYIEMWQMLLEAAMQERLVDNYKMDNVVEMMEIAGLSDVQSKEYRVPIGDWAGPVGKFCWNCVDAGARDVIHGLSRIGHTSPQSIHELLPRLLQQYNQEQSYVSLVVYTGRKVY
;
A
#
# COMPACT_ATOMS: atom_id res chain seq x y z
N MET A 1 21.71 -30.15 -3.92
CA MET A 1 20.77 -31.23 -4.34
C MET A 1 19.88 -31.55 -3.15
N GLY A 2 18.56 -31.61 -3.35
CA GLY A 2 17.61 -32.22 -2.40
C GLY A 2 16.83 -31.25 -1.50
N THR A 3 15.64 -30.87 -2.00
CA THR A 3 14.39 -30.46 -1.33
C THR A 3 14.25 -30.55 0.21
N PRO A 4 13.58 -29.57 0.85
CA PRO A 4 13.06 -29.73 2.21
C PRO A 4 11.70 -30.43 2.22
N LEU A 5 11.57 -31.40 3.13
CA LEU A 5 10.33 -32.11 3.46
C LEU A 5 9.56 -31.38 4.55
N SER A 6 8.24 -31.34 4.34
CA SER A 6 7.16 -31.02 5.27
C SER A 6 7.37 -31.62 6.67
N ARG A 7 7.05 -30.86 7.73
CA ARG A 7 6.93 -31.41 9.10
C ARG A 7 5.50 -31.28 9.63
N SER A 8 4.90 -32.45 9.79
CA SER A 8 3.75 -32.74 10.63
C SER A 8 4.09 -32.51 12.10
N TRP A 9 3.13 -31.96 12.85
CA TRP A 9 3.17 -31.81 14.30
C TRP A 9 2.80 -33.13 14.98
N SER A 10 3.60 -33.51 15.97
CA SER A 10 3.19 -34.43 17.04
C SER A 10 3.79 -33.90 18.32
N ASP A 11 2.95 -33.55 19.29
CA ASP A 11 3.37 -33.43 20.67
C ASP A 11 2.53 -34.36 21.54
N SER A 12 3.21 -35.00 22.48
CA SER A 12 2.69 -36.03 23.35
C SER A 12 2.83 -35.56 24.79
N SER A 13 1.74 -35.51 25.54
CA SER A 13 1.79 -35.80 26.97
C SER A 13 0.51 -36.48 27.46
N ARG A 14 0.74 -37.48 28.32
CA ARG A 14 -0.16 -38.45 28.97
C ARG A 14 -1.07 -37.74 29.98
N GLY A 15 -2.20 -38.26 30.46
CA GLY A 15 -2.89 -39.56 30.36
C GLY A 15 -4.32 -39.35 30.88
N SER A 16 -5.29 -40.22 30.60
CA SER A 16 -5.63 -41.36 31.46
C SER A 16 -6.86 -42.07 30.86
N THR A 17 -6.85 -43.41 30.86
CA THR A 17 -7.95 -44.30 30.43
C THR A 17 -9.01 -44.43 31.54
N PRO A 18 -10.29 -44.69 31.21
CA PRO A 18 -10.72 -46.09 31.09
C PRO A 18 -11.70 -46.41 29.94
N THR A 19 -11.40 -47.52 29.28
CA THR A 19 -12.27 -48.59 28.72
C THR A 19 -13.79 -48.38 28.61
N GLY A 20 -14.34 -48.64 27.41
CA GLY A 20 -15.78 -48.88 27.23
C GLY A 20 -16.24 -49.19 25.79
N SER A 21 -16.23 -50.48 25.43
CA SER A 21 -17.15 -51.20 24.51
C SER A 21 -17.58 -50.63 23.14
N ARG A 22 -17.19 -51.40 22.10
CA ARG A 22 -17.95 -51.79 20.89
C ARG A 22 -19.39 -51.26 20.73
N SER A 23 -19.70 -50.73 19.54
CA SER A 23 -20.77 -51.31 18.71
C SER A 23 -20.50 -51.09 17.21
N LYS A 24 -20.63 -52.18 16.46
CA LYS A 24 -20.72 -52.22 14.99
C LYS A 24 -22.20 -52.10 14.65
N THR A 25 -22.56 -51.26 13.68
CA THR A 25 -23.75 -51.50 12.87
C THR A 25 -23.45 -51.15 11.41
N ARG A 26 -23.49 -52.19 10.59
CA ARG A 26 -23.60 -52.17 9.13
C ARG A 26 -25.00 -51.69 8.73
N GLY A 27 -25.09 -51.01 7.60
CA GLY A 27 -26.31 -50.83 6.80
C GLY A 27 -25.92 -50.11 5.51
N SER A 28 -25.39 -50.83 4.51
CA SER A 28 -26.13 -51.32 3.33
C SER A 28 -26.58 -50.20 2.40
N ALA A 29 -25.92 -50.15 1.25
CA ALA A 29 -26.28 -49.36 0.09
C ALA A 29 -27.66 -49.74 -0.46
N SER A 30 -28.42 -48.73 -0.88
CA SER A 30 -29.47 -48.88 -1.89
C SER A 30 -29.46 -47.62 -2.75
N GLY A 31 -29.11 -47.79 -4.02
CA GLY A 31 -29.23 -46.76 -5.02
C GLY A 31 -30.69 -46.44 -5.31
N SER A 32 -30.99 -45.16 -5.43
CA SER A 32 -32.19 -44.68 -6.10
C SER A 32 -31.80 -43.46 -6.93
N THR A 33 -31.90 -43.64 -8.24
CA THR A 33 -31.89 -42.61 -9.27
C THR A 33 -32.94 -41.57 -8.96
N GLY A 34 -32.50 -40.35 -8.65
CA GLY A 34 -33.36 -39.18 -8.47
C GLY A 34 -32.71 -38.01 -9.19
N SER A 35 -33.25 -37.67 -10.35
CA SER A 35 -33.03 -36.43 -11.07
C SER A 35 -33.42 -35.25 -10.17
N GLY A 36 -32.43 -34.62 -9.56
CA GLY A 36 -32.56 -33.33 -8.88
C GLY A 36 -31.67 -32.33 -9.60
N GLU A 37 -32.28 -31.34 -10.22
CA GLU A 37 -31.63 -30.18 -10.81
C GLU A 37 -30.75 -29.50 -9.74
N ASP A 38 -29.45 -29.75 -9.81
CA ASP A 38 -28.45 -29.05 -9.03
C ASP A 38 -28.30 -27.66 -9.64
N CYS A 39 -29.16 -26.73 -9.19
CA CYS A 39 -29.05 -25.29 -9.43
C CYS A 39 -27.74 -24.78 -8.77
N ARG A 40 -26.60 -25.13 -9.37
CA ARG A 40 -25.35 -24.43 -9.13
C ARG A 40 -25.51 -23.05 -9.76
N ARG A 41 -25.80 -22.07 -8.92
CA ARG A 41 -25.48 -20.68 -9.22
C ARG A 41 -23.96 -20.59 -9.31
N ASP A 42 -23.43 -20.90 -10.50
CA ASP A 42 -22.13 -20.42 -10.92
C ASP A 42 -22.24 -18.88 -10.90
N GLY A 43 -21.82 -18.27 -9.78
CA GLY A 43 -21.46 -16.86 -9.79
C GLY A 43 -20.40 -16.62 -10.87
N PRO A 44 -20.27 -15.39 -11.40
CA PRO A 44 -19.33 -15.11 -12.46
C PRO A 44 -17.93 -15.58 -12.05
N ARG A 45 -17.44 -16.63 -12.72
CA ARG A 45 -16.05 -17.08 -12.59
C ARG A 45 -15.20 -15.98 -13.19
N TYR A 46 -14.58 -15.15 -12.36
CA TYR A 46 -13.55 -14.20 -12.75
C TYR A 46 -12.41 -15.00 -13.40
N ARG A 47 -12.45 -15.14 -14.73
CA ARG A 47 -11.50 -15.95 -15.51
C ARG A 47 -10.32 -15.15 -16.07
N ASN A 48 -10.23 -13.86 -15.76
CA ASN A 48 -9.10 -13.03 -16.14
C ASN A 48 -8.33 -12.66 -14.88
N ASN A 49 -7.18 -13.31 -14.68
CA ASN A 49 -6.21 -12.77 -13.74
C ASN A 49 -5.74 -11.42 -14.31
N ALA A 50 -5.86 -10.36 -13.53
CA ALA A 50 -5.42 -9.04 -13.96
C ALA A 50 -3.89 -9.03 -14.11
N ILE A 51 -3.38 -8.35 -15.14
CA ILE A 51 -1.95 -8.19 -15.35
C ILE A 51 -1.54 -6.83 -14.78
N MET A 52 -0.64 -6.85 -13.81
CA MET A 52 0.04 -5.66 -13.36
C MET A 52 1.34 -5.49 -14.15
N ARG A 53 1.55 -4.30 -14.70
CA ARG A 53 2.83 -3.93 -15.32
C ARG A 53 3.71 -3.25 -14.31
N ILE A 54 4.98 -3.64 -14.30
CA ILE A 54 5.98 -3.00 -13.45
C ILE A 54 7.11 -2.47 -14.31
N ILE A 55 7.37 -1.16 -14.22
CA ILE A 55 8.39 -0.46 -15.00
C ILE A 55 9.49 -0.02 -14.05
N THR A 56 10.69 -0.56 -14.23
CA THR A 56 11.87 -0.18 -13.44
C THR A 56 12.78 0.72 -14.26
N LYS A 57 13.21 1.85 -13.69
CA LYS A 57 14.18 2.76 -14.29
C LYS A 57 15.35 3.01 -13.34
N ARG A 58 16.57 2.91 -13.85
CA ARG A 58 17.82 3.23 -13.14
C ARG A 58 18.80 3.89 -14.11
N GLY A 59 19.03 5.19 -13.95
CA GLY A 59 19.69 6.01 -14.97
C GLY A 59 19.02 5.83 -16.34
N ASN A 60 19.81 5.54 -17.37
CA ASN A 60 19.31 5.32 -18.73
C ASN A 60 18.71 3.91 -18.96
N LYS A 61 18.80 3.00 -18.00
CA LYS A 61 18.27 1.65 -18.13
C LYS A 61 16.78 1.63 -17.77
N ARG A 62 15.97 1.00 -18.61
CA ARG A 62 14.55 0.76 -18.40
C ARG A 62 14.25 -0.71 -18.63
N SER A 63 13.52 -1.33 -17.71
CA SER A 63 12.95 -2.68 -17.87
C SER A 63 11.46 -2.67 -17.55
N GLU A 64 10.74 -3.61 -18.12
CA GLU A 64 9.31 -3.78 -17.94
C GLU A 64 9.01 -5.27 -17.72
N GLU A 65 8.21 -5.57 -16.71
CA GLU A 65 7.77 -6.92 -16.37
C GLU A 65 6.25 -6.93 -16.20
N GLU A 66 5.62 -8.04 -16.61
CA GLU A 66 4.19 -8.28 -16.44
C GLU A 66 4.00 -9.36 -15.38
N VAL A 67 3.24 -9.03 -14.34
CA VAL A 67 2.93 -9.92 -13.23
C VAL A 67 1.44 -10.24 -13.28
N VAL A 68 1.14 -11.53 -13.35
CA VAL A 68 -0.23 -12.02 -13.22
C VAL A 68 -0.60 -11.95 -11.75
N LEU A 69 -1.58 -11.10 -11.41
CA LEU A 69 -2.07 -10.98 -10.05
C LEU A 69 -2.91 -12.22 -9.74
N GLU A 70 -2.46 -13.01 -8.78
CA GLU A 70 -3.23 -14.12 -8.26
C GLU A 70 -4.45 -13.60 -7.47
N PRO A 71 -5.57 -14.34 -7.46
CA PRO A 71 -6.67 -14.04 -6.58
C PRO A 71 -6.17 -14.03 -5.13
N LEU A 72 -6.47 -12.96 -4.41
CA LEU A 72 -6.18 -12.87 -2.98
C LEU A 72 -6.82 -14.08 -2.25
N SER A 73 -5.99 -14.87 -1.57
CA SER A 73 -6.38 -16.07 -0.83
C SER A 73 -7.40 -15.76 0.27
N ASP A 74 -7.20 -14.61 0.91
CA ASP A 74 -8.04 -14.09 1.97
C ASP A 74 -8.64 -12.74 1.53
N PRO A 75 -9.91 -12.45 1.88
CA PRO A 75 -10.46 -11.12 1.66
C PRO A 75 -9.59 -10.13 2.45
N ILE A 76 -8.97 -9.18 1.74
CA ILE A 76 -8.31 -8.08 2.45
C ILE A 76 -9.42 -7.39 3.25
N PRO A 77 -9.26 -7.27 4.59
CA PRO A 77 -10.29 -6.66 5.40
C PRO A 77 -10.64 -5.29 4.81
N ALA A 78 -11.92 -5.03 4.58
CA ALA A 78 -12.39 -3.68 4.30
C ALA A 78 -12.38 -2.89 5.62
N VAL A 79 -11.17 -2.64 6.11
CA VAL A 79 -10.85 -1.86 7.31
C VAL A 79 -10.52 -0.43 6.89
N ASP A 80 -10.20 0.42 7.86
CA ASP A 80 -9.73 1.79 7.67
C ASP A 80 -8.91 1.98 6.37
N PRO A 81 -9.15 3.05 5.58
CA PRO A 81 -8.50 3.24 4.28
C PRO A 81 -6.97 3.19 4.31
N LEU A 82 -6.33 3.61 5.40
CA LEU A 82 -4.87 3.59 5.53
C LEU A 82 -4.35 2.17 5.73
N ILE A 83 -5.05 1.36 6.53
CA ILE A 83 -4.75 -0.07 6.70
C ILE A 83 -4.99 -0.81 5.38
N SER A 84 -6.11 -0.50 4.72
CA SER A 84 -6.41 -1.09 3.42
C SER A 84 -5.32 -0.77 2.39
N HIS A 85 -4.85 0.48 2.37
CA HIS A 85 -3.75 0.87 1.51
C HIS A 85 -2.45 0.11 1.85
N HIS A 86 -2.12 -0.07 3.14
CA HIS A 86 -0.98 -0.89 3.58
C HIS A 86 -0.98 -2.27 2.92
N TYR A 87 -2.08 -3.03 3.05
CA TYR A 87 -2.22 -4.36 2.47
C TYR A 87 -2.23 -4.37 0.95
N LEU A 88 -2.78 -3.34 0.29
CA LEU A 88 -2.73 -3.22 -1.17
C LEU A 88 -1.28 -3.17 -1.63
N MET A 89 -0.46 -2.31 -1.02
CA MET A 89 0.95 -2.18 -1.41
C MET A 89 1.71 -3.46 -1.16
N THR A 90 1.62 -4.08 0.01
CA THR A 90 2.33 -5.33 0.30
C THR A 90 1.94 -6.43 -0.69
N THR A 91 0.67 -6.50 -1.09
CA THR A 91 0.18 -7.43 -2.12
C THR A 91 0.85 -7.19 -3.47
N ILE A 92 0.86 -5.95 -3.95
CA ILE A 92 1.35 -5.65 -5.31
C ILE A 92 2.88 -5.60 -5.41
N THR A 93 3.57 -5.23 -4.33
CA THR A 93 5.04 -5.17 -4.30
C THR A 93 5.64 -6.53 -3.97
N GLY A 94 4.89 -7.42 -3.32
CA GLY A 94 5.37 -8.69 -2.77
C GLY A 94 6.37 -8.51 -1.61
N SER A 95 6.54 -7.29 -1.10
CA SER A 95 7.48 -6.97 -0.03
C SER A 95 7.03 -5.75 0.78
N ALA A 96 7.22 -5.80 2.10
CA ALA A 96 7.02 -4.66 2.99
C ALA A 96 8.11 -3.58 2.85
N ARG A 97 9.27 -3.90 2.23
CA ARG A 97 10.43 -3.00 2.05
C ARG A 97 10.96 -3.12 0.61
N MET A 98 11.11 -2.01 -0.09
CA MET A 98 11.58 -2.01 -1.48
C MET A 98 13.06 -1.62 -1.61
N ALA A 99 13.58 -0.87 -0.63
CA ALA A 99 15.02 -0.66 -0.50
C ALA A 99 15.72 -2.00 -0.19
N PRO A 100 16.90 -2.27 -0.78
CA PRO A 100 17.65 -3.50 -0.54
C PRO A 100 18.42 -3.40 0.78
N ILE A 101 17.69 -3.52 1.89
CA ILE A 101 18.21 -3.50 3.26
C ILE A 101 17.58 -4.62 4.10
N ASP A 102 18.43 -5.53 4.59
CA ASP A 102 17.99 -6.74 5.26
C ASP A 102 17.69 -6.50 6.76
N GLU A 103 18.67 -6.00 7.52
CA GLU A 103 18.58 -5.82 8.98
C GLU A 103 18.97 -4.39 9.42
N PRO A 104 18.14 -3.37 9.14
CA PRO A 104 18.39 -2.01 9.63
C PRO A 104 18.35 -1.99 11.17
N LYS A 105 19.21 -1.23 11.85
CA LYS A 105 19.11 -1.07 13.31
C LYS A 105 18.07 -0.02 13.67
N ARG A 106 17.93 1.02 12.85
CA ARG A 106 17.00 2.14 13.08
C ARG A 106 16.26 2.51 11.80
N VAL A 107 14.92 2.52 11.87
CA VAL A 107 14.02 2.79 10.76
C VAL A 107 13.12 3.98 11.10
N LEU A 108 13.04 4.97 10.20
CA LEU A 108 12.10 6.08 10.30
C LEU A 108 11.00 5.91 9.25
N ASP A 109 9.74 5.89 9.68
CA ASP A 109 8.57 6.00 8.81
C ASP A 109 7.96 7.40 8.95
N VAL A 110 8.11 8.21 7.89
CA VAL A 110 7.57 9.55 7.81
C VAL A 110 6.17 9.48 7.19
N GLY A 111 5.18 10.03 7.90
CA GLY A 111 3.77 9.91 7.54
C GLY A 111 3.11 8.67 8.13
N ALA A 112 3.59 8.21 9.29
CA ALA A 112 3.17 6.98 9.96
C ALA A 112 1.76 7.05 10.59
N SER A 113 0.83 7.79 9.98
CA SER A 113 -0.58 7.93 10.38
C SER A 113 -1.31 6.61 10.65
N CYS A 114 -0.82 5.49 10.10
CA CYS A 114 -1.24 4.13 10.43
C CYS A 114 -0.01 3.27 10.74
N PRO A 115 0.23 2.86 12.00
CA PRO A 115 1.48 2.20 12.39
C PRO A 115 1.55 0.72 12.03
N VAL A 116 0.55 0.15 11.33
CA VAL A 116 0.51 -1.29 10.98
C VAL A 116 1.79 -1.75 10.30
N TRP A 117 2.33 -0.95 9.37
CA TRP A 117 3.60 -1.28 8.70
C TRP A 117 4.78 -1.41 9.68
N MET A 118 4.89 -0.48 10.64
CA MET A 118 5.93 -0.53 11.67
C MET A 118 5.72 -1.71 12.61
N MET A 119 4.46 -1.96 13.01
CA MET A 119 4.12 -3.03 13.97
C MET A 119 4.43 -4.41 13.41
N GLU A 120 4.00 -4.69 12.16
CA GLU A 120 4.29 -5.97 11.50
C GLU A 120 5.80 -6.19 11.34
N LEU A 121 6.54 -5.17 10.89
CA LEU A 121 8.00 -5.27 10.76
C LEU A 121 8.75 -5.34 12.10
N ALA A 122 8.19 -4.77 13.16
CA ALA A 122 8.77 -4.83 14.49
C ALA A 122 8.74 -6.24 15.09
N GLU A 123 7.74 -7.04 14.73
CA GLU A 123 7.67 -8.46 15.07
C GLU A 123 8.67 -9.29 14.25
N GLU A 124 8.83 -8.99 12.96
CA GLU A 124 9.79 -9.66 12.08
C GLU A 124 11.26 -9.32 12.42
N LEU A 125 11.51 -8.09 12.88
CA LEU A 125 12.84 -7.55 13.16
C LEU A 125 12.95 -7.08 14.62
N PRO A 126 13.03 -8.01 15.60
CA PRO A 126 13.01 -7.66 17.02
C PRO A 126 14.23 -6.83 17.48
N ASN A 127 15.31 -6.83 16.70
CA ASN A 127 16.53 -6.06 16.98
C ASN A 127 16.53 -4.67 16.32
N THR A 128 15.50 -4.34 15.52
CA THR A 128 15.34 -3.06 14.84
C THR A 128 14.46 -2.14 15.67
N GLN A 129 14.86 -0.87 15.79
CA GLN A 129 14.07 0.19 16.39
C GLN A 129 13.31 0.96 15.29
N PHE A 130 12.00 1.07 15.44
CA PHE A 130 11.11 1.76 14.51
C PHE A 130 10.61 3.08 15.11
N PHE A 131 10.65 4.12 14.29
CA PHE A 131 10.27 5.47 14.67
C PHE A 131 9.22 5.97 13.68
N GLY A 132 8.03 6.27 14.19
CA GLY A 132 6.94 6.85 13.42
C GLY A 132 6.89 8.36 13.62
N LEU A 133 6.67 9.10 12.54
CA LEU A 133 6.51 10.55 12.54
C LEU A 133 5.25 10.93 11.77
N ASP A 134 4.29 11.59 12.38
CA ASP A 134 3.09 12.09 11.68
C ASP A 134 2.55 13.37 12.31
N THR A 135 1.79 14.17 11.55
CA THR A 135 1.13 15.38 12.07
C THR A 135 -0.08 15.05 12.93
N LYS A 136 -0.75 13.93 12.66
CA LYS A 136 -1.85 13.43 13.48
C LYS A 136 -1.29 12.63 14.67
N PRO A 137 -1.87 12.77 15.87
CA PRO A 137 -1.53 11.88 16.97
C PRO A 137 -1.91 10.44 16.61
N MET A 138 -1.18 9.49 17.19
CA MET A 138 -1.56 8.08 17.12
C MET A 138 -2.90 7.88 17.83
N PRO A 139 -3.79 7.01 17.32
CA PRO A 139 -5.04 6.68 18.02
C PRO A 139 -4.79 6.11 19.42
N ASP A 140 -5.61 6.52 20.40
CA ASP A 140 -5.42 6.18 21.82
C ASP A 140 -5.56 4.67 22.12
N ASP A 141 -6.23 3.92 21.24
CA ASP A 141 -6.47 2.48 21.35
C ASP A 141 -5.33 1.63 20.79
N VAL A 142 -4.34 2.24 20.12
CA VAL A 142 -3.21 1.54 19.53
C VAL A 142 -2.08 1.37 20.54
N ILE A 143 -1.68 0.12 20.74
CA ILE A 143 -0.53 -0.25 21.57
C ILE A 143 0.63 -0.63 20.65
N LEU A 144 1.74 0.12 20.75
CA LEU A 144 2.94 -0.14 19.97
C LEU A 144 3.82 -1.24 20.59
N PRO A 145 4.50 -2.06 19.78
CA PRO A 145 5.59 -2.94 20.23
C PRO A 145 6.69 -2.16 20.97
N LEU A 146 7.45 -2.84 21.83
CA LEU A 146 8.50 -2.21 22.66
C LEU A 146 9.63 -1.56 21.85
N ASN A 147 9.84 -2.02 20.62
CA ASN A 147 10.81 -1.49 19.66
C ASN A 147 10.20 -0.49 18.68
N CYS A 148 8.98 -0.01 18.93
CA CYS A 148 8.33 1.06 18.17
C CYS A 148 8.16 2.31 19.04
N THR A 149 8.43 3.47 18.45
CA THR A 149 8.15 4.78 19.04
C THR A 149 7.42 5.66 18.04
N PHE A 150 6.59 6.59 18.51
CA PHE A 150 5.84 7.51 17.65
C PHE A 150 5.98 8.94 18.16
N THR A 151 6.17 9.88 17.25
CA THR A 151 6.31 11.30 17.53
C THR A 151 5.32 12.10 16.68
N THR A 152 4.45 12.88 17.33
CA THR A 152 3.62 13.85 16.62
C THR A 152 4.47 15.04 16.20
N PHE A 153 4.52 15.29 14.89
CA PHE A 153 5.32 16.35 14.30
C PHE A 153 4.64 16.90 13.05
N ASN A 154 4.46 18.21 13.02
CA ASN A 154 3.87 18.87 11.88
C ASN A 154 4.89 19.00 10.74
N LEU A 155 4.66 18.28 9.64
CA LEU A 155 5.48 18.37 8.43
C LEU A 155 5.16 19.64 7.62
N ARG A 156 4.04 20.33 7.89
CA ARG A 156 3.65 21.57 7.20
C ARG A 156 4.63 22.69 7.58
N GLY A 157 5.27 23.28 6.57
CA GLY A 157 6.36 24.24 6.71
C GLY A 157 7.76 23.61 6.75
N VAL A 158 7.83 22.29 6.53
CA VAL A 158 9.03 21.44 6.54
C VAL A 158 10.06 21.91 7.57
N PRO A 159 9.75 21.78 8.87
CA PRO A 159 10.74 22.05 9.89
C PRO A 159 11.81 20.96 9.84
N ARG A 160 13.00 21.28 10.35
CA ARG A 160 14.08 20.31 10.51
C ARG A 160 13.54 19.06 11.24
N ILE A 161 13.60 17.90 10.58
CA ILE A 161 13.13 16.63 11.14
C ILE A 161 13.83 16.43 12.50
N PRO A 162 13.10 16.10 13.59
CA PRO A 162 13.58 16.22 14.97
C PRO A 162 14.52 15.07 15.38
N TYR A 163 15.42 14.67 14.49
CA TYR A 163 16.41 13.64 14.69
C TYR A 163 17.81 14.13 14.27
N PRO A 164 18.87 13.58 14.90
CA PRO A 164 20.24 13.89 14.53
C PRO A 164 20.57 13.54 13.08
N ASP A 165 21.65 14.13 12.59
CA ASP A 165 22.23 13.76 11.30
C ASP A 165 22.70 12.29 11.36
N SER A 166 22.53 11.56 10.26
CA SER A 166 23.01 10.18 10.10
C SER A 166 22.52 9.20 11.18
N HIS A 167 21.24 9.32 11.54
CA HIS A 167 20.61 8.52 12.60
C HIS A 167 19.93 7.24 12.10
N PHE A 168 19.27 7.24 10.95
CA PHE A 168 18.47 6.09 10.50
C PHE A 168 19.15 5.30 9.39
N ASP A 169 19.18 3.97 9.50
CA ASP A 169 19.73 3.13 8.44
C ASP A 169 18.74 3.03 7.26
N TYR A 170 17.46 3.28 7.53
CA TYR A 170 16.40 3.29 6.54
C TYR A 170 15.37 4.38 6.87
N VAL A 171 15.13 5.29 5.93
CA VAL A 171 14.09 6.30 5.99
C VAL A 171 13.07 6.02 4.90
N ARG A 172 11.80 5.94 5.30
CA ARG A 172 10.68 5.70 4.41
C ARG A 172 9.70 6.85 4.47
N HIS A 173 9.16 7.18 3.30
CA HIS A 173 8.03 8.08 3.08
C HIS A 173 7.02 7.35 2.23
N ARG A 174 5.73 7.35 2.60
CA ARG A 174 4.68 6.75 1.78
C ARG A 174 3.43 7.60 1.70
N LEU A 175 3.02 7.90 0.46
CA LEU A 175 1.88 8.75 0.11
C LEU A 175 1.88 10.14 0.75
N LEU A 176 3.03 10.64 1.20
CA LEU A 176 3.14 12.02 1.67
C LEU A 176 3.43 13.01 0.54
N ASN A 177 3.36 12.60 -0.74
CA ASN A 177 3.38 13.56 -1.84
C ASN A 177 2.30 14.62 -1.58
N ILE A 178 1.09 14.19 -1.20
CA ILE A 178 -0.05 15.05 -0.85
C ILE A 178 0.08 15.84 0.47
N ALA A 179 1.24 15.85 1.13
CA ALA A 179 1.44 16.53 2.41
C ALA A 179 2.60 17.54 2.41
N VAL A 180 3.46 17.50 1.38
CA VAL A 180 4.66 18.35 1.29
C VAL A 180 4.44 19.46 0.27
N PRO A 181 4.49 20.76 0.67
CA PRO A 181 4.34 21.89 -0.24
C PRO A 181 5.39 21.87 -1.35
N LEU A 182 5.00 22.26 -2.58
CA LEU A 182 5.85 22.23 -3.78
C LEU A 182 7.19 22.94 -3.55
N GLU A 183 7.15 24.14 -2.98
CA GLU A 183 8.30 24.99 -2.68
C GLU A 183 9.27 24.37 -1.65
N SER A 184 8.83 23.35 -0.90
CA SER A 184 9.60 22.73 0.18
C SER A 184 10.02 21.30 -0.12
N GLN A 185 9.64 20.72 -1.27
CA GLN A 185 9.90 19.31 -1.59
C GLN A 185 11.41 18.98 -1.57
N GLN A 186 12.27 19.84 -2.13
CA GLN A 186 13.72 19.60 -2.13
C GLN A 186 14.30 19.66 -0.71
N TYR A 187 13.87 20.65 0.09
CA TYR A 187 14.31 20.76 1.48
C TYR A 187 13.87 19.54 2.30
N TYR A 188 12.66 19.04 2.08
CA TYR A 188 12.16 17.82 2.70
C TYR A 188 13.01 16.59 2.36
N ILE A 189 13.34 16.39 1.08
CA ILE A 189 14.21 15.28 0.66
C ILE A 189 15.60 15.44 1.27
N ASN A 190 16.14 16.66 1.32
CA ASN A 190 17.42 16.94 1.99
C ASN A 190 17.38 16.54 3.48
N GLU A 191 16.27 16.77 4.18
CA GLU A 191 16.10 16.37 5.59
C GLU A 191 16.00 14.85 5.76
N CYS A 192 15.32 14.15 4.84
CA CYS A 192 15.32 12.69 4.80
C CYS A 192 16.75 12.15 4.62
N VAL A 193 17.52 12.71 3.68
CA VAL A 193 18.91 12.31 3.46
C VAL A 193 19.82 12.71 4.63
N ARG A 194 19.64 13.88 5.23
CA ARG A 194 20.40 14.33 6.41
C ARG A 194 20.28 13.33 7.55
N THR A 195 19.05 12.92 7.87
CA THR A 195 18.76 11.97 8.95
C THR A 195 19.13 10.53 8.61
N THR A 196 19.28 10.19 7.32
CA THR A 196 19.76 8.88 6.88
C THR A 196 21.26 8.70 7.17
N ALA A 197 21.64 7.56 7.74
CA ALA A 197 23.02 7.18 8.01
C ALA A 197 23.79 6.89 6.71
N TRP A 198 25.11 7.05 6.76
CA TRP A 198 25.97 6.64 5.64
C TRP A 198 25.80 5.14 5.38
N GLY A 199 25.67 4.77 4.11
CA GLY A 199 25.34 3.42 3.67
C GLY A 199 23.85 3.06 3.76
N GLY A 200 23.03 3.91 4.40
CA GLY A 200 21.59 3.74 4.56
C GLY A 200 20.78 4.12 3.34
N TRP A 201 19.47 3.88 3.42
CA TRP A 201 18.54 4.01 2.30
C TRP A 201 17.41 4.99 2.56
N VAL A 202 17.01 5.70 1.52
CA VAL A 202 15.76 6.47 1.47
C VAL A 202 14.83 5.79 0.48
N GLU A 203 13.59 5.55 0.90
CA GLU A 203 12.49 5.06 0.06
C GLU A 203 11.34 6.06 0.06
N ILE A 204 10.88 6.46 -1.12
CA ILE A 204 9.74 7.35 -1.31
C ILE A 204 8.71 6.62 -2.16
N CYS A 205 7.50 6.45 -1.65
CA CYS A 205 6.38 5.90 -2.40
C CYS A 205 5.31 6.98 -2.61
N GLN A 206 4.86 7.18 -3.86
CA GLN A 206 3.79 8.10 -4.21
C GLN A 206 2.83 7.51 -5.24
N SER A 207 1.62 8.07 -5.29
CA SER A 207 0.62 7.77 -6.33
C SER A 207 0.65 8.83 -7.42
N LEU A 208 0.61 8.40 -8.69
CA LEU A 208 0.53 9.28 -9.87
C LEU A 208 -0.87 9.29 -10.50
N GLY A 209 -1.83 8.62 -9.88
CA GLY A 209 -3.21 8.53 -10.34
C GLY A 209 -3.28 7.63 -11.56
N SER A 210 -3.97 8.07 -12.60
CA SER A 210 -4.15 7.33 -13.85
C SER A 210 -3.39 8.00 -15.01
N PRO A 211 -2.04 8.01 -15.00
CA PRO A 211 -1.27 8.79 -15.97
C PRO A 211 -1.46 8.25 -17.39
N GLY A 212 -1.72 9.17 -18.33
CA GLY A 212 -1.89 8.85 -19.75
C GLY A 212 -3.24 8.21 -20.11
N GLN A 213 -4.17 8.10 -19.17
CA GLN A 213 -5.53 7.62 -19.40
C GLN A 213 -6.48 8.81 -19.56
N GLN A 214 -7.47 8.67 -20.43
CA GLN A 214 -8.36 9.76 -20.87
C GLN A 214 -9.81 9.46 -20.56
N GLY A 215 -10.64 10.49 -20.63
CA GLY A 215 -12.08 10.39 -20.71
C GLY A 215 -12.80 11.03 -19.52
N GLU A 216 -14.08 11.27 -19.74
CA GLU A 216 -14.85 12.32 -19.06
C GLU A 216 -14.76 12.26 -17.53
N TYR A 217 -14.96 11.10 -16.91
CA TYR A 217 -14.99 10.99 -15.45
C TYR A 217 -13.59 10.93 -14.85
N ILE A 218 -12.61 10.38 -15.56
CA ILE A 218 -11.19 10.42 -15.17
C ILE A 218 -10.68 11.86 -15.17
N GLU A 219 -10.98 12.62 -16.22
CA GLU A 219 -10.62 14.03 -16.35
C GLU A 219 -11.34 14.89 -15.31
N MET A 220 -12.64 14.66 -15.07
CA MET A 220 -13.39 15.34 -14.02
C MET A 220 -12.82 15.05 -12.61
N TRP A 221 -12.41 13.80 -12.34
CA TRP A 221 -11.74 13.45 -11.09
C TRP A 221 -10.39 14.17 -10.94
N GLN A 222 -9.58 14.22 -12.00
CA GLN A 222 -8.31 14.96 -12.01
C GLN A 222 -8.53 16.46 -11.73
N MET A 223 -9.54 17.07 -12.37
CA MET A 223 -9.89 18.48 -12.14
C MET A 223 -10.29 18.75 -10.69
N LEU A 224 -11.09 17.87 -10.07
CA LEU A 224 -11.47 18.02 -8.66
C LEU A 224 -10.25 17.87 -7.74
N LEU A 225 -9.37 16.91 -8.01
CA LEU A 225 -8.15 16.74 -7.24
C LEU A 225 -7.25 17.98 -7.33
N GLU A 226 -7.10 18.55 -8.53
CA GLU A 226 -6.36 19.79 -8.75
C GLU A 226 -6.99 20.99 -8.04
N ALA A 227 -8.33 21.11 -8.05
CA ALA A 227 -9.04 22.15 -7.29
C ALA A 227 -8.81 21.99 -5.77
N ALA A 228 -8.88 20.76 -5.25
CA ALA A 228 -8.61 20.51 -3.84
C ALA A 228 -7.18 20.86 -3.44
N MET A 229 -6.23 20.71 -4.38
CA MET A 229 -4.86 21.16 -4.19
C MET A 229 -4.71 22.68 -4.15
N GLN A 230 -5.39 23.40 -5.06
CA GLN A 230 -5.38 24.87 -5.06
C GLN A 230 -5.94 25.44 -3.75
N GLU A 231 -6.97 24.79 -3.22
CA GLU A 231 -7.63 25.17 -1.96
C GLU A 231 -6.92 24.62 -0.71
N ARG A 232 -5.76 23.97 -0.88
CA ARG A 232 -4.96 23.36 0.21
C ARG A 232 -5.74 22.38 1.09
N LEU A 233 -6.78 21.75 0.51
CA LEU A 233 -7.52 20.66 1.13
C LEU A 233 -6.76 19.34 1.03
N VAL A 234 -5.93 19.23 0.00
CA VAL A 234 -4.94 18.17 -0.23
C VAL A 234 -3.64 18.91 -0.56
N ASP A 235 -2.51 18.64 0.10
CA ASP A 235 -1.25 19.24 -0.39
C ASP A 235 -0.80 18.51 -1.66
N ASN A 236 0.29 18.94 -2.28
CA ASN A 236 0.52 18.68 -3.71
C ASN A 236 0.62 17.18 -4.08
N TYR A 237 -0.34 16.65 -4.84
CA TYR A 237 -0.34 15.24 -5.27
C TYR A 237 0.85 14.84 -6.18
N LYS A 238 1.68 15.78 -6.64
CA LYS A 238 2.85 15.47 -7.48
C LYS A 238 4.14 15.99 -6.85
N MET A 239 5.04 15.08 -6.47
CA MET A 239 6.46 15.39 -6.47
C MET A 239 6.99 15.09 -7.86
N ASP A 240 7.30 16.15 -8.61
CA ASP A 240 7.94 16.04 -9.91
C ASP A 240 9.44 15.85 -9.73
N ASN A 241 10.08 15.12 -10.66
CA ASN A 241 11.53 14.92 -10.68
C ASN A 241 12.13 14.31 -9.40
N VAL A 242 11.40 13.45 -8.67
CA VAL A 242 11.87 12.80 -7.43
C VAL A 242 13.28 12.19 -7.56
N VAL A 243 13.58 11.56 -8.71
CA VAL A 243 14.91 10.99 -8.98
C VAL A 243 15.99 12.07 -8.92
N GLU A 244 15.80 13.16 -9.66
CA GLU A 244 16.73 14.29 -9.69
C GLU A 244 16.87 14.92 -8.30
N MET A 245 15.77 15.08 -7.57
CA MET A 245 15.80 15.64 -6.22
C MET A 245 16.57 14.77 -5.23
N MET A 246 16.42 13.45 -5.34
CA MET A 246 17.17 12.46 -4.55
C MET A 246 18.66 12.52 -4.89
N GLU A 247 19.02 12.65 -6.17
CA GLU A 247 20.40 12.81 -6.64
C GLU A 247 21.02 14.14 -6.15
N ILE A 248 20.30 15.26 -6.27
CA ILE A 248 20.70 16.58 -5.76
C ILE A 248 20.92 16.53 -4.24
N ALA A 249 20.09 15.78 -3.51
CA ALA A 249 20.23 15.59 -2.06
C ALA A 249 21.43 14.70 -1.68
N GLY A 250 22.13 14.11 -2.66
CA GLY A 250 23.34 13.32 -2.45
C GLY A 250 23.11 11.81 -2.39
N LEU A 251 21.93 11.31 -2.80
CA LEU A 251 21.71 9.87 -2.94
C LEU A 251 22.34 9.36 -4.25
N SER A 252 22.93 8.18 -4.17
CA SER A 252 23.44 7.41 -5.30
C SER A 252 22.57 6.19 -5.56
N ASP A 253 22.77 5.56 -6.72
CA ASP A 253 22.03 4.38 -7.16
C ASP A 253 20.50 4.58 -7.14
N VAL A 254 20.06 5.79 -7.46
CA VAL A 254 18.64 6.13 -7.47
C VAL A 254 17.91 5.33 -8.55
N GLN A 255 16.85 4.65 -8.14
CA GLN A 255 15.98 3.88 -9.02
C GLN A 255 14.51 4.23 -8.75
N SER A 256 13.69 4.04 -9.78
CA SER A 256 12.22 4.10 -9.66
C SER A 256 11.61 2.81 -10.16
N LYS A 257 10.58 2.33 -9.47
CA LYS A 257 9.77 1.18 -9.86
C LYS A 257 8.29 1.61 -9.84
N GLU A 258 7.70 1.73 -11.02
CA GLU A 258 6.29 2.08 -11.24
C GLU A 258 5.46 0.80 -11.34
N TYR A 259 4.51 0.65 -10.43
CA TYR A 259 3.49 -0.41 -10.42
C TYR A 259 2.20 0.15 -11.02
N ARG A 260 1.81 -0.35 -12.20
CA ARG A 260 0.53 -0.04 -12.82
C ARG A 260 -0.52 -1.02 -12.33
N VAL A 261 -1.15 -0.65 -11.22
CA VAL A 261 -2.10 -1.47 -10.48
C VAL A 261 -3.46 -1.42 -11.19
N PRO A 262 -3.99 -2.55 -11.68
CA PRO A 262 -5.33 -2.60 -12.25
C PRO A 262 -6.39 -2.10 -11.26
N ILE A 263 -7.37 -1.31 -11.72
CA ILE A 263 -8.43 -0.72 -10.87
C ILE A 263 -9.83 -1.03 -11.40
N GLY A 264 -10.71 -1.51 -10.52
CA GLY A 264 -12.11 -1.82 -10.83
C GLY A 264 -12.43 -3.31 -10.82
N ASP A 265 -13.72 -3.63 -10.93
CA ASP A 265 -14.26 -4.99 -10.92
C ASP A 265 -13.71 -5.89 -12.02
N TRP A 266 -13.32 -5.30 -13.16
CA TRP A 266 -12.76 -6.02 -14.30
C TRP A 266 -11.48 -6.80 -13.95
N ALA A 267 -10.73 -6.29 -12.97
CA ALA A 267 -9.46 -6.83 -12.50
C ALA A 267 -9.59 -7.75 -11.27
N GLY A 268 -10.81 -8.22 -10.98
CA GLY A 268 -11.06 -9.17 -9.90
C GLY A 268 -10.80 -8.59 -8.50
N PRO A 269 -10.45 -9.42 -7.51
CA PRO A 269 -10.31 -8.98 -6.12
C PRO A 269 -9.31 -7.83 -5.92
N VAL A 270 -8.14 -7.88 -6.58
CA VAL A 270 -7.13 -6.81 -6.45
C VAL A 270 -7.64 -5.50 -7.04
N GLY A 271 -8.30 -5.54 -8.20
CA GLY A 271 -8.88 -4.34 -8.81
C GLY A 271 -9.99 -3.70 -7.99
N LYS A 272 -10.88 -4.51 -7.41
CA LYS A 272 -11.90 -4.04 -6.46
C LYS A 272 -11.28 -3.41 -5.23
N PHE A 273 -10.23 -4.03 -4.70
CA PHE A 273 -9.55 -3.52 -3.53
C PHE A 273 -8.82 -2.20 -3.81
N CYS A 274 -8.15 -2.10 -4.97
CA CYS A 274 -7.58 -0.85 -5.45
C CYS A 274 -8.65 0.25 -5.58
N TRP A 275 -9.83 -0.08 -6.13
CA TRP A 275 -10.95 0.85 -6.19
C TRP A 275 -11.40 1.31 -4.81
N ASN A 276 -11.54 0.42 -3.83
CA ASN A 276 -11.97 0.81 -2.48
C ASN A 276 -11.01 1.82 -1.83
N CYS A 277 -9.70 1.67 -2.04
CA CYS A 277 -8.70 2.64 -1.59
C CYS A 277 -8.87 4.00 -2.28
N VAL A 278 -9.12 4.00 -3.60
CA VAL A 278 -9.33 5.24 -4.37
C VAL A 278 -10.66 5.92 -4.04
N ASP A 279 -11.75 5.15 -3.89
CA ASP A 279 -13.08 5.63 -3.53
C ASP A 279 -13.08 6.33 -2.17
N ALA A 280 -12.40 5.75 -1.17
CA ALA A 280 -12.26 6.37 0.14
C ALA A 280 -11.53 7.73 0.06
N GLY A 281 -10.38 7.78 -0.61
CA GLY A 281 -9.65 9.03 -0.81
C GLY A 281 -10.45 10.06 -1.62
N ALA A 282 -11.17 9.61 -2.64
CA ALA A 282 -11.98 10.50 -3.48
C ALA A 282 -13.15 11.13 -2.71
N ARG A 283 -13.79 10.36 -1.82
CA ARG A 283 -14.83 10.90 -0.93
C ARG A 283 -14.29 12.01 -0.04
N ASP A 284 -13.12 11.81 0.57
CA ASP A 284 -12.49 12.82 1.44
C ASP A 284 -12.24 14.13 0.68
N VAL A 285 -11.72 14.03 -0.54
CA VAL A 285 -11.48 15.18 -1.43
C VAL A 285 -12.79 15.91 -1.77
N ILE A 286 -13.80 15.18 -2.22
CA ILE A 286 -15.09 15.78 -2.63
C ILE A 286 -15.80 16.40 -1.42
N HIS A 287 -15.76 15.75 -0.26
CA HIS A 287 -16.30 16.31 0.98
C HIS A 287 -15.58 17.60 1.39
N GLY A 288 -14.25 17.65 1.27
CA GLY A 288 -13.47 18.86 1.49
C GLY A 288 -13.92 20.00 0.58
N LEU A 289 -13.96 19.76 -0.73
CA LEU A 289 -14.39 20.75 -1.72
C LEU A 289 -15.85 21.21 -1.51
N SER A 290 -16.71 20.30 -1.07
CA SER A 290 -18.11 20.62 -0.81
C SER A 290 -18.27 21.61 0.35
N ARG A 291 -17.42 21.52 1.38
CA ARG A 291 -17.45 22.42 2.55
C ARG A 291 -17.09 23.86 2.19
N ILE A 292 -16.32 24.06 1.13
CA ILE A 292 -15.88 25.37 0.66
C ILE A 292 -16.66 25.87 -0.57
N GLY A 293 -17.69 25.14 -1.00
CA GLY A 293 -18.61 25.57 -2.07
C GLY A 293 -18.11 25.35 -3.50
N HIS A 294 -17.00 24.60 -3.70
CA HIS A 294 -16.48 24.27 -5.04
C HIS A 294 -17.29 23.18 -5.75
N THR A 295 -17.97 22.34 -4.98
CA THR A 295 -18.82 21.28 -5.51
C THR A 295 -19.96 20.96 -4.55
N SER A 296 -20.88 20.11 -4.97
CA SER A 296 -22.01 19.66 -4.16
C SER A 296 -21.66 18.32 -3.50
N PRO A 297 -22.06 18.07 -2.24
CA PRO A 297 -21.90 16.75 -1.62
C PRO A 297 -22.54 15.63 -2.45
N GLN A 298 -23.60 15.95 -3.21
CA GLN A 298 -24.28 15.03 -4.09
C GLN A 298 -23.41 14.58 -5.28
N SER A 299 -22.37 15.34 -5.65
CA SER A 299 -21.43 14.98 -6.72
C SER A 299 -20.71 13.65 -6.47
N ILE A 300 -20.57 13.21 -5.21
CA ILE A 300 -20.06 11.86 -4.86
C ILE A 300 -20.93 10.77 -5.49
N HIS A 301 -22.25 10.91 -5.41
CA HIS A 301 -23.21 9.91 -5.90
C HIS A 301 -23.31 9.90 -7.42
N GLU A 302 -22.85 10.97 -8.08
CA GLU A 302 -22.86 11.09 -9.53
C GLU A 302 -21.51 10.70 -10.16
N LEU A 303 -20.39 11.11 -9.57
CA LEU A 303 -19.05 10.90 -10.13
C LEU A 303 -18.52 9.50 -9.87
N LEU A 304 -18.48 9.05 -8.61
CA LEU A 304 -17.75 7.82 -8.26
C LEU A 304 -18.28 6.56 -8.96
N PRO A 305 -19.61 6.33 -9.06
CA PRO A 305 -20.12 5.18 -9.81
C PRO A 305 -19.78 5.23 -11.31
N ARG A 306 -19.78 6.42 -11.91
CA ARG A 306 -19.45 6.61 -13.34
C ARG A 306 -17.96 6.49 -13.59
N LEU A 307 -17.13 6.97 -12.66
CA LEU A 307 -15.69 6.79 -12.68
C LEU A 307 -15.32 5.30 -12.60
N LEU A 308 -15.92 4.54 -11.68
CA LEU A 308 -15.75 3.09 -11.61
C LEU A 308 -16.21 2.40 -12.90
N GLN A 309 -17.36 2.80 -13.45
CA GLN A 309 -17.86 2.26 -14.71
C GLN A 309 -16.86 2.51 -15.85
N GLN A 310 -16.30 3.72 -15.93
CA GLN A 310 -15.31 4.06 -16.93
C GLN A 310 -14.02 3.24 -16.74
N TYR A 311 -13.50 3.15 -15.52
CA TYR A 311 -12.34 2.30 -15.20
C TYR A 311 -12.55 0.83 -15.59
N ASN A 312 -13.77 0.31 -15.40
CA ASN A 312 -14.15 -1.03 -15.83
C ASN A 312 -14.22 -1.19 -17.35
N GLN A 313 -14.73 -0.18 -18.07
CA GLN A 313 -14.85 -0.22 -19.53
C GLN A 313 -13.49 -0.11 -20.22
N GLU A 314 -12.62 0.74 -19.71
CA GLU A 314 -11.29 1.02 -20.29
C GLU A 314 -10.20 0.07 -19.78
N GLN A 315 -10.52 -0.82 -18.84
CA GLN A 315 -9.56 -1.69 -18.16
C GLN A 315 -8.38 -0.89 -17.57
N SER A 316 -8.74 0.18 -16.85
CA SER A 316 -7.81 1.19 -16.37
C SER A 316 -6.89 0.71 -15.23
N TYR A 317 -5.85 1.50 -14.97
CA TYR A 317 -4.91 1.29 -13.86
C TYR A 317 -4.65 2.57 -13.07
N VAL A 318 -4.08 2.42 -11.88
CA VAL A 318 -3.46 3.48 -11.09
C VAL A 318 -1.96 3.22 -11.00
N SER A 319 -1.14 4.24 -11.20
CA SER A 319 0.32 4.16 -11.06
C SER A 319 0.75 4.50 -9.65
N LEU A 320 1.44 3.55 -9.00
CA LEU A 320 2.16 3.76 -7.74
C LEU A 320 3.65 3.66 -8.03
N VAL A 321 4.43 4.66 -7.64
CA VAL A 321 5.87 4.68 -7.92
C VAL A 321 6.64 4.65 -6.62
N VAL A 322 7.59 3.72 -6.55
CA VAL A 322 8.55 3.63 -5.46
C VAL A 322 9.91 4.08 -5.97
N TYR A 323 10.50 5.06 -5.30
CA TYR A 323 11.85 5.54 -5.52
C TYR A 323 12.73 5.06 -4.37
N THR A 324 13.93 4.57 -4.68
CA THR A 324 14.91 4.22 -3.65
C THR A 324 16.27 4.79 -4.03
N GLY A 325 17.01 5.29 -3.05
CA GLY A 325 18.38 5.76 -3.24
C GLY A 325 19.21 5.53 -1.98
N ARG A 326 20.51 5.35 -2.17
CA ARG A 326 21.45 5.05 -1.11
C ARG A 326 22.30 6.26 -0.77
N LYS A 327 22.45 6.58 0.51
CA LYS A 327 23.41 7.59 0.94
C LYS A 327 24.81 6.98 0.97
N VAL A 328 25.70 7.45 0.11
CA VAL A 328 27.10 6.97 0.02
C VAL A 328 28.04 7.95 0.68
N TYR A 329 29.15 7.47 1.23
CA TYR A 329 30.20 8.27 1.87
C TYR A 329 30.79 9.35 0.97
#